data_AF-A0A9D5ND63-F1
#
_entry.id   AF-A0A9D5ND63-F1
#
_cell.length_a   1.000
_cell.length_b   1.000
_cell.length_c   1.000
_cell.angle_alpha   90.00
_cell.angle_beta   90.00
_cell.angle_gamma   90.00
#
_symmetry.space_group_name_H-M   'P 1'
#
loop_
_entity.id
_entity.type
_entity.pdbx_description
1 polymer ?
#
loop_
_entity_poly.entity_id
_entity_poly.type
_entity_poly.pdbx_seq_one_letter_code
_entity_poly.pdbx_strand_id
1 'polypeptide(L)'
;MKEPNLSTVKKYYLALSKVKKKYVTSETFSLTVGVYPEVINETLSYFNPMVNMDYKFNLLELLPDMKSFIDKKEEAKKPASAPSIKKGDVDAFNSVSDFIYRKMTYNGIVDKNAYLSDKDLKLLKRLIAEEQKRRKSK
;
A
#
# COMPACT_ATOMS: atom_id res chain seq x y z
N MET A 1 9.03 8.79 19.18
CA MET A 1 9.45 7.41 18.82
C MET A 1 9.53 7.30 17.31
N LYS A 2 10.61 6.71 16.79
CA LYS A 2 10.81 6.56 15.35
C LYS A 2 10.00 5.36 14.86
N GLU A 3 9.24 5.51 13.79
CA GLU A 3 8.50 4.40 13.22
C GLU A 3 9.48 3.34 12.66
N PRO A 4 9.34 2.07 13.04
CA PRO A 4 10.27 1.03 12.60
C PRO A 4 10.01 0.64 11.14
N ASN A 5 11.08 0.23 10.44
CA ASN A 5 10.95 -0.27 9.07
C ASN A 5 10.17 -1.59 9.06
N LEU A 6 9.15 -1.68 8.19
CA LEU A 6 8.31 -2.88 8.02
C LEU A 6 9.13 -4.15 7.78
N SER A 7 10.20 -4.07 6.98
CA SER A 7 11.06 -5.23 6.71
C SER A 7 11.74 -5.75 7.97
N THR A 8 12.18 -4.85 8.84
CA THR A 8 12.81 -5.20 10.12
C THR A 8 11.79 -5.84 11.07
N VAL A 9 10.60 -5.25 11.20
CA VAL A 9 9.52 -5.79 12.03
C VAL A 9 9.11 -7.19 11.56
N LYS A 10 8.97 -7.42 10.25
CA LYS A 10 8.71 -8.76 9.69
C LYS A 10 9.80 -9.76 10.01
N LYS A 11 11.07 -9.37 9.87
CA LYS A 11 12.21 -10.23 10.20
C LYS A 11 12.16 -10.63 11.67
N TYR A 12 11.92 -9.69 12.58
CA TYR A 12 11.84 -9.95 14.01
C TYR A 12 10.62 -10.80 14.38
N TYR A 13 9.46 -10.53 13.80
CA TYR A 13 8.24 -11.31 14.00
C TYR A 13 8.44 -12.78 13.58
N LEU A 14 9.04 -13.01 12.41
CA LEU A 14 9.33 -14.36 11.92
C LEU A 14 10.38 -15.08 12.76
N ALA A 15 11.38 -14.35 13.27
CA ALA A 15 12.38 -14.93 14.15
C ALA A 15 11.76 -15.31 15.51
N LEU A 16 11.02 -14.39 16.16
CA LEU A 16 10.37 -14.62 17.45
C LEU A 16 9.31 -15.74 17.38
N SER A 17 8.51 -15.79 16.32
CA SER A 17 7.47 -16.82 16.16
C SER A 17 8.03 -18.24 15.97
N LYS A 18 9.29 -18.38 15.53
CA LYS A 18 9.98 -19.67 15.41
C LYS A 18 10.65 -20.12 16.72
N VAL A 19 10.78 -19.23 17.71
CA VAL A 19 11.41 -19.57 18.99
C VAL A 19 10.44 -20.44 19.81
N LYS A 20 10.89 -21.64 20.17
CA LYS A 20 10.11 -22.59 21.00
C LYS A 20 10.17 -22.28 22.51
N LYS A 21 10.97 -21.30 22.93
CA LYS A 21 11.12 -20.92 24.33
C LYS A 21 9.87 -20.18 24.79
N LYS A 22 9.44 -20.41 26.04
CA LYS A 22 8.30 -19.70 26.65
C LYS A 22 8.59 -18.23 26.95
N TYR A 23 9.87 -17.86 27.02
CA TYR A 23 10.32 -16.55 27.45
C TYR A 23 11.61 -16.19 26.70
N VAL A 24 11.64 -14.99 26.13
CA VAL A 24 12.72 -14.50 25.29
C VAL A 24 13.00 -13.04 25.63
N THR A 25 14.23 -12.77 26.07
CA THR A 25 14.73 -11.41 26.32
C THR A 25 15.49 -10.88 25.11
N SER A 26 15.72 -9.57 25.08
CA SER A 26 16.52 -8.92 24.03
C SER A 26 17.93 -9.46 23.91
N GLU A 27 18.58 -9.84 25.01
CA GLU A 27 19.89 -10.50 24.99
C GLU A 27 19.82 -11.84 24.29
N THR A 28 18.89 -12.71 24.66
CA THR A 28 18.78 -14.04 24.03
C THR A 28 18.33 -13.96 22.58
N PHE A 29 17.53 -12.95 22.23
CA PHE A 29 17.09 -12.69 20.88
C PHE A 29 18.22 -12.13 20.00
N SER A 30 19.09 -11.29 20.58
CA SER A 30 20.27 -10.75 19.89
C SER A 30 21.16 -11.85 19.31
N LEU A 31 21.39 -12.92 20.09
CA LEU A 31 22.16 -14.09 19.67
C LEU A 31 21.50 -14.85 18.52
N THR A 32 20.17 -14.79 18.41
CA THR A 32 19.42 -15.50 17.38
C THR A 32 19.41 -14.74 16.06
N VAL A 33 19.33 -13.41 16.11
CA VAL A 33 19.17 -12.56 14.91
C VAL A 33 20.49 -11.90 14.47
N GLY A 34 21.51 -11.92 15.33
CA GLY A 34 22.81 -11.28 15.09
C GLY A 34 22.72 -9.75 15.12
N VAL A 35 21.84 -9.20 15.95
CA VAL A 35 21.63 -7.74 16.09
C VAL A 35 21.75 -7.37 17.55
N TYR A 36 22.44 -6.27 17.86
CA TYR A 36 22.64 -5.79 19.21
C TYR A 36 21.31 -5.57 19.96
N PRO A 37 21.23 -5.96 21.26
CA PRO A 37 20.02 -5.78 22.08
C PRO A 37 19.48 -4.35 22.07
N GLU A 38 20.35 -3.34 22.03
CA GLU A 38 20.00 -1.92 22.03
C GLU A 38 19.20 -1.53 20.78
N VAL A 39 19.58 -2.07 19.61
CA VAL A 39 18.90 -1.81 18.33
C VAL A 39 17.56 -2.54 18.28
N ILE A 40 17.50 -3.75 18.84
CA ILE A 40 16.26 -4.50 19.01
C ILE A 40 15.30 -3.71 19.91
N ASN A 41 15.81 -3.23 21.05
CA ASN A 41 15.05 -2.47 22.02
C ASN A 41 14.54 -1.15 21.42
N GLU A 42 15.38 -0.40 20.72
CA GLU A 42 14.96 0.82 20.02
C GLU A 42 13.81 0.52 19.05
N THR A 43 13.90 -0.55 18.26
CA THR A 43 12.87 -0.93 17.30
C THR A 43 11.57 -1.37 17.98
N LEU A 44 11.67 -2.20 19.02
CA LEU A 44 10.51 -2.79 19.71
C LEU A 44 9.88 -1.83 20.72
N SER A 45 10.60 -0.79 21.14
CA SER A 45 10.08 0.29 21.99
C SER A 45 8.92 1.06 21.38
N TYR A 46 8.77 0.98 20.05
CA TYR A 46 7.60 1.50 19.33
C TYR A 46 6.30 0.80 19.74
N PHE A 47 6.35 -0.49 20.06
CA PHE A 47 5.18 -1.27 20.49
C PHE A 47 4.97 -1.19 22.00
N ASN A 48 6.05 -1.33 22.77
CA ASN A 48 6.00 -1.19 24.21
C ASN A 48 7.29 -0.52 24.74
N PRO A 49 7.20 0.68 25.33
CA PRO A 49 8.36 1.39 25.88
C PRO A 49 9.09 0.63 26.99
N MET A 50 8.40 -0.31 27.67
CA MET A 50 8.94 -1.10 28.77
C MET A 50 10.14 -1.96 28.36
N VAL A 51 10.25 -2.30 27.06
CA VAL A 51 11.40 -3.03 26.49
C VAL A 51 12.74 -2.31 26.74
N ASN A 52 12.73 -0.97 26.82
CA ASN A 52 13.93 -0.18 27.12
C ASN A 52 14.25 -0.10 28.61
N MET A 53 13.27 -0.34 29.48
CA MET A 53 13.42 -0.17 30.93
C MET A 53 13.66 -1.50 31.64
N ASP A 54 13.07 -2.58 31.13
CA ASP A 54 13.18 -3.92 31.71
C ASP A 54 13.98 -4.85 30.78
N TYR A 55 15.23 -5.13 31.16
CA TYR A 55 16.11 -6.07 30.48
C TYR A 55 15.60 -7.53 30.49
N LYS A 56 14.64 -7.82 31.38
CA LYS A 56 13.92 -9.09 31.52
C LYS A 56 12.52 -8.99 30.92
N PHE A 57 12.26 -8.05 30.02
CA PHE A 57 11.00 -8.03 29.31
C PHE A 57 10.88 -9.23 28.35
N ASN A 58 9.69 -9.83 28.28
CA ASN A 58 9.43 -10.95 27.37
C ASN A 58 8.99 -10.44 25.99
N LEU A 59 9.89 -10.52 25.01
CA LEU A 59 9.62 -10.05 23.64
C LEU A 59 8.47 -10.78 22.93
N LEU A 60 8.08 -11.97 23.41
CA LEU A 60 6.95 -12.72 22.85
C LEU A 60 5.61 -12.02 23.08
N GLU A 61 5.50 -11.18 24.10
CA GLU A 61 4.29 -10.41 24.39
C GLU A 61 3.97 -9.38 23.29
N LEU A 62 4.97 -8.98 22.51
CA LEU A 62 4.82 -8.00 21.42
C LEU A 62 4.36 -8.63 20.10
N LEU A 63 4.31 -9.96 20.00
CA LEU A 63 3.93 -10.66 18.78
C LEU A 63 2.56 -10.22 18.21
N PRO A 64 1.50 -10.03 19.03
CA PRO A 64 0.21 -9.55 18.53
C PRO A 64 0.31 -8.14 17.92
N ASP A 65 1.03 -7.22 18.59
CA ASP A 65 1.17 -5.83 18.15
C ASP A 65 1.99 -5.73 16.86
N MET A 66 3.08 -6.50 16.79
CA MET A 66 3.89 -6.61 15.57
C MET A 66 3.08 -7.14 14.40
N LYS A 67 2.23 -8.16 14.63
CA LYS A 67 1.35 -8.70 13.60
C LYS A 67 0.33 -7.65 13.13
N SER A 68 -0.35 -6.97 14.06
CA SER A 68 -1.30 -5.90 13.73
C SER A 68 -0.65 -4.79 12.91
N PHE A 69 0.58 -4.41 13.24
CA PHE A 69 1.34 -3.42 12.48
C PHE A 69 1.67 -3.89 11.05
N ILE A 70 2.09 -5.15 10.90
CA ILE A 70 2.38 -5.73 9.60
C ILE A 70 1.11 -5.74 8.74
N ASP A 71 0.00 -6.22 9.28
CA ASP A 71 -1.28 -6.35 8.57
C ASP A 71 -1.78 -4.97 8.09
N LYS A 72 -1.78 -3.96 8.98
CA LYS A 72 -2.16 -2.57 8.63
C LYS A 72 -1.30 -2.00 7.50
N LYS A 73 0.02 -2.24 7.53
CA LYS A 73 0.93 -1.74 6.50
C LYS A 73 0.80 -2.50 5.18
N GLU A 74 0.42 -3.77 5.21
CA GLU A 74 0.13 -4.54 4.00
C GLU A 74 -1.21 -4.16 3.37
N GLU A 75 -2.23 -3.91 4.18
CA GLU A 75 -3.52 -3.39 3.70
C GLU A 75 -3.37 -2.01 3.06
N ALA A 76 -2.61 -1.11 3.69
CA ALA A 76 -2.32 0.21 3.14
C ALA A 76 -1.51 0.14 1.83
N LYS A 77 -0.79 -0.97 1.58
CA LYS A 77 -0.02 -1.20 0.35
C LYS A 77 -0.84 -1.80 -0.79
N LYS A 78 -2.08 -2.25 -0.57
CA LYS A 78 -2.92 -2.71 -1.68
C LYS A 78 -3.27 -1.48 -2.53
N PRO A 79 -2.71 -1.33 -3.75
CA PRO A 79 -3.13 -0.23 -4.61
C PRO A 79 -4.63 -0.40 -4.85
N ALA A 80 -5.40 0.69 -4.72
CA ALA A 80 -6.79 0.70 -5.13
C ALA A 80 -6.86 0.09 -6.54
N SER A 81 -7.58 -1.04 -6.67
CA SER A 81 -7.66 -1.81 -7.91
C SER A 81 -8.05 -0.84 -9.01
N ALA A 82 -7.08 -0.53 -9.88
CA ALA A 82 -7.27 0.46 -10.91
C ALA A 82 -8.43 -0.06 -11.78
N PRO A 83 -9.52 0.69 -11.96
CA PRO A 83 -10.69 0.14 -12.63
C PRO A 83 -10.27 -0.32 -14.04
N SER A 84 -10.55 -1.58 -14.32
CA SER A 84 -10.22 -2.23 -15.58
C SER A 84 -11.26 -1.80 -16.62
N ILE A 85 -10.81 -1.09 -17.65
CA ILE A 85 -11.67 -0.70 -18.78
C ILE A 85 -11.70 -1.85 -19.76
N LYS A 86 -12.89 -2.37 -20.04
CA LYS A 86 -13.11 -3.42 -21.04
C LYS A 86 -13.15 -2.78 -22.44
N LYS A 87 -12.83 -3.54 -23.49
CA LYS A 87 -12.85 -3.02 -24.87
C LYS A 87 -14.22 -2.46 -25.27
N GLY A 88 -15.31 -3.11 -24.84
CA GLY A 88 -16.67 -2.66 -25.12
C GLY A 88 -17.03 -1.28 -24.53
N ASP A 89 -16.31 -0.81 -23.49
CA ASP A 89 -16.52 0.54 -22.96
C ASP A 89 -15.94 1.61 -23.89
N VAL A 90 -14.88 1.27 -24.64
CA VAL A 90 -14.22 2.16 -25.61
C VAL A 90 -15.03 2.20 -26.90
N ASP A 91 -15.52 1.04 -27.36
CA ASP A 91 -16.34 0.92 -28.57
C ASP A 91 -17.71 1.63 -28.46
N ALA A 92 -18.16 1.95 -27.24
CA ALA A 92 -19.37 2.73 -27.00
C ALA A 92 -19.27 4.20 -27.46
N PHE A 93 -18.05 4.69 -27.73
CA PHE A 93 -17.77 6.05 -28.17
C PHE A 93 -17.05 6.05 -29.52
N ASN A 94 -17.62 6.72 -30.51
CA ASN A 94 -17.05 6.73 -31.87
C ASN A 94 -15.83 7.64 -32.02
N SER A 95 -15.71 8.67 -31.17
CA SER A 95 -14.65 9.68 -31.22
C SER A 95 -14.48 10.35 -29.85
N VAL A 96 -13.33 11.03 -29.66
CA VAL A 96 -13.08 11.90 -28.49
C VAL A 96 -14.17 12.97 -28.37
N SER A 97 -14.65 13.51 -29.48
CA SER A 97 -15.74 14.50 -29.48
C SER A 97 -17.06 13.90 -28.99
N ASP A 98 -17.39 12.67 -29.39
CA ASP A 98 -18.61 11.95 -28.94
C ASP A 98 -18.56 11.68 -27.43
N PHE A 99 -17.39 11.35 -26.91
CA PHE A 99 -17.18 11.23 -25.46
C PHE A 99 -17.42 12.55 -24.72
N ILE A 100 -16.86 13.66 -25.22
CA ILE A 100 -17.07 15.00 -24.64
C ILE A 100 -18.55 15.37 -24.70
N TYR A 101 -19.22 15.15 -25.83
CA TYR A 101 -20.65 15.45 -25.99
C TYR A 101 -21.55 14.65 -25.04
N ARG A 102 -21.25 13.37 -24.78
CA ARG A 102 -22.08 12.55 -23.91
C ARG A 102 -21.82 12.74 -22.42
N LYS A 103 -20.58 13.08 -22.04
CA LYS A 103 -20.15 13.12 -20.63
C LYS A 103 -19.92 14.52 -20.07
N MET A 104 -19.67 15.50 -20.92
CA MET A 104 -19.29 16.86 -20.52
C MET A 104 -20.20 17.94 -21.12
N THR A 105 -21.30 17.59 -21.77
CA THR A 105 -22.21 18.57 -22.38
C THR A 105 -23.58 18.50 -21.73
N TYR A 106 -24.12 19.66 -21.35
CA TYR A 106 -25.50 19.83 -20.92
C TYR A 106 -26.19 20.81 -21.87
N ASN A 107 -27.30 20.40 -22.48
CA ASN A 107 -28.07 21.21 -23.44
C ASN A 107 -27.24 21.80 -24.60
N GLY A 108 -26.31 21.02 -25.16
CA GLY A 108 -25.45 21.45 -26.27
C GLY A 108 -24.27 22.35 -25.88
N ILE A 109 -24.13 22.70 -24.60
CA ILE A 109 -23.03 23.52 -24.08
C ILE A 109 -22.10 22.64 -23.23
N VAL A 110 -20.79 22.76 -23.45
CA VAL A 110 -19.80 22.03 -22.65
C VAL A 110 -19.78 22.61 -21.23
N ASP A 111 -20.15 21.76 -20.26
CA ASP A 111 -20.09 22.09 -18.84
C ASP A 111 -18.65 21.97 -18.34
N LYS A 112 -18.08 23.11 -17.98
CA LYS A 112 -16.71 23.21 -17.44
C LYS A 112 -16.60 22.66 -16.01
N ASN A 113 -17.72 22.44 -15.33
CA ASN A 113 -17.78 21.89 -13.98
C ASN A 113 -18.07 20.38 -13.96
N ALA A 114 -18.10 19.72 -15.12
CA ALA A 114 -18.32 18.29 -15.20
C ALA A 114 -17.16 17.52 -14.53
N TYR A 115 -17.49 16.73 -13.51
CA TYR A 115 -16.52 15.88 -12.82
C TYR A 115 -16.38 14.56 -13.56
N LEU A 116 -15.17 14.29 -14.07
CA LEU A 116 -14.81 13.01 -14.69
C LEU A 116 -14.30 12.05 -13.62
N SER A 117 -14.81 10.83 -13.61
CA SER A 117 -14.28 9.78 -12.75
C SER A 117 -12.94 9.25 -13.27
N ASP A 118 -12.17 8.55 -12.41
CA ASP A 118 -10.92 7.87 -12.83
C ASP A 118 -11.13 6.89 -13.99
N LYS A 119 -12.35 6.33 -14.11
CA LYS A 119 -12.74 5.49 -15.24
C LYS A 119 -12.84 6.30 -16.53
N ASP A 120 -13.50 7.44 -16.46
CA ASP A 120 -13.72 8.34 -17.60
C ASP A 120 -12.39 8.91 -18.12
N LEU A 121 -11.48 9.30 -17.22
CA LEU A 121 -10.13 9.80 -17.59
C LEU A 121 -9.30 8.73 -18.31
N LYS A 122 -9.35 7.48 -17.85
CA LYS A 122 -8.65 6.38 -18.51
C LYS A 122 -9.27 6.04 -19.87
N LEU A 123 -10.59 6.19 -20.02
CA LEU A 123 -11.29 5.96 -21.28
C LEU A 123 -10.90 7.03 -22.31
N LEU A 124 -10.91 8.31 -21.89
CA LEU A 124 -10.41 9.43 -22.69
C LEU A 124 -8.96 9.20 -23.13
N LYS A 125 -8.08 8.76 -22.24
CA LYS A 125 -6.68 8.45 -22.57
C LYS A 125 -6.55 7.38 -23.66
N ARG A 126 -7.40 6.34 -23.65
CA ARG A 126 -7.42 5.31 -24.69
C ARG A 126 -7.93 5.86 -26.03
N LEU A 127 -9.04 6.60 -26.02
CA LEU A 127 -9.60 7.23 -27.24
C LEU A 127 -8.59 8.18 -27.91
N ILE A 128 -7.87 8.98 -27.12
CA ILE A 128 -6.81 9.87 -27.63
C ILE A 128 -5.68 9.04 -28.27
N ALA A 129 -5.26 7.94 -27.65
CA ALA A 129 -4.20 7.10 -28.19
C ALA A 129 -4.60 6.44 -29.52
N GLU A 130 -5.85 6.03 -29.68
CA GLU A 130 -6.37 5.48 -30.94
C GLU A 130 -6.46 6.55 -32.04
N GLU A 131 -6.93 7.75 -31.70
CA GLU A 131 -6.97 8.88 -32.62
C GLU A 131 -5.57 9.29 -33.09
N GLN A 132 -4.59 9.34 -32.18
CA GLN A 132 -3.19 9.59 -32.52
C GLN A 132 -2.61 8.50 -33.44
N LYS A 133 -2.95 7.23 -33.23
CA LYS A 133 -2.54 6.13 -34.12
C LYS A 133 -3.13 6.31 -35.52
N ARG A 134 -4.43 6.61 -35.63
CA ARG A 134 -5.11 6.88 -36.91
C ARG A 134 -4.47 8.03 -37.69
N ARG A 135 -4.01 9.08 -36.99
CA ARG A 135 -3.32 10.22 -37.62
C ARG A 135 -1.91 9.92 -38.08
N LYS A 136 -1.23 8.95 -37.45
CA LYS A 136 0.13 8.51 -37.86
C LYS A 136 0.12 7.50 -39.00
N SER A 137 -0.99 6.79 -39.20
CA SER A 137 -1.17 5.85 -40.31
C SER A 137 -1.71 6.52 -41.59
N LYS A 138 -1.87 7.84 -41.58
CA LYS A 138 -2.34 8.66 -42.69
C LYS A 138 -1.20 9.55 -43.16
#